data_AF-A0A2V6V293-F1
#
_entry.id   AF-A0A2V6V293-F1
#
_cell.length_a   1.000
_cell.length_b   1.000
_cell.length_c   1.000
_cell.angle_alpha   90.00
_cell.angle_beta   90.00
_cell.angle_gamma   90.00
#
_symmetry.space_group_name_H-M   'P 1'
#
loop_
_entity.id
_entity.type
_entity.pdbx_description
1 polymer ?
#
loop_
_entity_poly.entity_id
_entity_poly.type
_entity_poly.pdbx_seq_one_letter_code
_entity_poly.pdbx_strand_id
1 'polypeptide(L)'
;MRPRALVALLLVLVVAGLTPLAKASPPDPTWVAGFWDNGDYDDVVLLICATAADLPAPPAPPGATGEIVARIEPAEPAKPPLAVRASAPSRAPPRA
;
A
#
# COMPACT_ATOMS: atom_id res chain seq x y z
N MET A 1 -29.68 34.29 -10.52
CA MET A 1 -28.31 34.85 -10.59
C MET A 1 -27.84 34.85 -12.03
N ARG A 2 -27.14 35.89 -12.51
CA ARG A 2 -26.63 35.92 -13.89
C ARG A 2 -25.53 34.86 -14.04
N PRO A 3 -25.49 34.05 -15.10
CA PRO A 3 -24.53 32.93 -15.25
C PRO A 3 -23.08 33.38 -15.13
N ARG A 4 -22.78 34.60 -15.60
CA ARG A 4 -21.46 35.24 -15.48
C ARG A 4 -21.02 35.46 -14.02
N ALA A 5 -21.96 35.80 -13.14
CA ALA A 5 -21.67 36.01 -11.72
C ALA A 5 -21.39 34.69 -11.00
N LEU A 6 -22.06 33.60 -11.39
CA LEU A 6 -21.79 32.26 -10.86
C LEU A 6 -20.41 31.76 -11.28
N VAL A 7 -20.03 31.95 -12.54
CA VAL A 7 -18.68 31.59 -13.03
C VAL A 7 -17.60 32.40 -12.31
N ALA A 8 -17.80 33.71 -12.14
CA ALA A 8 -16.86 34.55 -11.40
C ALA A 8 -16.73 34.11 -9.93
N LEU A 9 -17.84 33.82 -9.25
CA LEU A 9 -17.83 33.32 -7.89
C LEU A 9 -17.10 31.98 -7.77
N LEU A 10 -17.36 31.05 -8.69
CA LEU A 10 -16.67 29.75 -8.73
C LEU A 10 -15.16 29.93 -8.90
N LEU A 11 -14.72 30.79 -9.82
CA LEU A 11 -13.30 31.07 -10.04
C LEU A 11 -12.63 31.64 -8.79
N VAL A 12 -13.28 32.59 -8.12
CA VAL A 12 -12.77 33.17 -6.86
C VAL A 12 -12.64 32.09 -5.79
N LEU A 13 -13.65 31.23 -5.62
CA LEU A 13 -13.61 30.13 -4.67
C LEU A 13 -12.52 29.11 -4.99
N VAL A 14 -12.35 28.76 -6.27
CA VAL A 14 -11.29 27.84 -6.70
C VAL A 14 -9.91 28.44 -6.43
N VAL A 15 -9.63 29.66 -6.90
CA VAL A 15 -8.31 30.28 -6.73
C VAL A 15 -7.98 30.50 -5.25
N ALA A 16 -8.94 30.97 -4.45
CA ALA A 16 -8.75 31.14 -3.01
C ALA A 16 -8.62 29.79 -2.28
N GLY A 17 -9.27 28.74 -2.77
CA GLY A 17 -9.30 27.41 -2.17
C GLY A 17 -8.10 26.53 -2.51
N LEU A 18 -7.44 26.71 -3.66
CA LEU A 18 -6.33 25.86 -4.12
C LEU A 18 -5.20 25.75 -3.09
N THR A 19 -4.73 26.87 -2.54
CA THR A 19 -3.62 26.90 -1.59
C THR A 19 -3.94 26.17 -0.27
N PRO A 20 -5.05 26.46 0.44
CA PRO A 20 -5.38 25.73 1.66
C PRO A 20 -5.69 24.26 1.40
N LEU A 21 -6.30 23.89 0.27
CA LEU A 21 -6.48 22.48 -0.10
C LEU A 21 -5.15 21.77 -0.37
N ALA A 22 -4.22 22.42 -1.06
CA ALA A 22 -2.88 21.90 -1.28
C ALA A 22 -2.07 21.78 0.03
N LYS A 23 -2.35 22.63 1.02
CA LYS A 23 -1.72 22.51 2.36
C LYS A 23 -2.41 21.48 3.25
N ALA A 24 -3.68 21.14 2.99
CA ALA A 24 -4.35 20.01 3.65
C ALA A 24 -3.73 18.66 3.24
N SER A 25 -3.24 18.57 2.01
CA SER A 25 -2.44 17.45 1.49
C SER A 25 -1.02 17.93 1.12
N PRO A 26 -0.15 18.23 2.11
CA PRO A 26 1.19 18.72 1.85
C PRO A 26 1.98 17.68 1.05
N PRO A 27 2.98 18.12 0.26
CA PRO A 27 3.89 17.20 -0.43
C PRO A 27 4.49 16.17 0.52
N ASP A 28 4.77 14.99 -0.02
CA ASP A 28 5.29 13.89 0.76
C ASP A 28 6.61 14.26 1.45
N PRO A 29 6.81 13.87 2.72
CA PRO A 29 8.06 14.14 3.44
C PRO A 29 9.28 13.52 2.75
N THR A 30 10.29 14.34 2.44
CA THR A 30 11.54 13.87 1.79
C THR A 30 12.58 13.30 2.76
N TRP A 31 12.30 13.32 4.08
CA TRP A 31 13.25 12.91 5.13
C TRP A 31 13.00 11.49 5.65
N VAL A 32 11.96 10.82 5.16
CA VAL A 32 11.69 9.39 5.40
C VAL A 32 11.81 8.66 4.07
N ALA A 33 12.94 7.99 3.85
CA ALA A 33 13.17 7.17 2.67
C ALA A 33 12.30 5.90 2.71
N GLY A 34 11.91 5.40 1.55
CA GLY A 34 11.20 4.13 1.37
C GLY A 34 9.69 4.21 1.55
N PHE A 35 9.17 5.16 2.34
CA PHE A 35 7.75 5.15 2.73
C PHE A 35 6.82 5.83 1.72
N TRP A 36 7.26 6.91 1.07
CA TRP A 36 6.45 7.70 0.12
C TRP A 36 6.99 7.67 -1.31
N ASP A 37 8.20 7.18 -1.50
CA ASP A 37 8.93 7.13 -2.77
C ASP A 37 8.88 5.75 -3.43
N ASN A 38 8.01 4.85 -2.95
CA ASN A 38 7.92 3.45 -3.38
C ASN A 38 9.24 2.68 -3.20
N GLY A 39 10.05 3.06 -2.21
CA GLY A 39 11.34 2.44 -1.90
C GLY A 39 11.30 1.44 -0.74
N ASP A 40 10.15 0.89 -0.39
CA ASP A 40 9.98 -0.13 0.66
C ASP A 40 10.09 -1.58 0.12
N TYR A 41 10.43 -1.73 -1.16
CA TYR A 41 10.69 -3.01 -1.84
C TYR A 41 9.45 -3.90 -2.02
N ASP A 42 8.24 -3.31 -2.04
CA ASP A 42 7.03 -4.04 -2.39
C ASP A 42 7.07 -4.57 -3.85
N ASP A 43 7.72 -3.84 -4.74
CA ASP A 43 8.02 -4.21 -6.13
C ASP A 43 8.80 -5.53 -6.25
N VAL A 44 9.77 -5.78 -5.36
CA VAL A 44 10.52 -7.03 -5.28
C VAL A 44 9.61 -8.18 -4.85
N VAL A 45 8.72 -7.94 -3.87
CA VAL A 45 7.75 -8.96 -3.43
C VAL A 45 6.78 -9.29 -4.56
N LEU A 46 6.28 -8.29 -5.27
CA LEU A 46 5.42 -8.47 -6.44
C LEU A 46 6.12 -9.24 -7.54
N LEU A 47 7.40 -8.94 -7.81
CA LEU A 47 8.23 -9.68 -8.76
C LEU A 47 8.39 -11.15 -8.36
N ILE A 48 8.68 -11.44 -7.10
CA ILE A 48 8.79 -12.82 -6.60
C ILE A 48 7.45 -13.54 -6.75
N CYS A 49 6.33 -12.93 -6.35
CA CYS A 49 5.02 -13.55 -6.46
C CYS A 49 4.63 -13.82 -7.92
N ALA A 50 4.90 -12.88 -8.83
CA ALA A 50 4.63 -13.04 -10.25
C ALA A 50 5.49 -14.15 -10.86
N THR A 51 6.78 -14.20 -10.54
CA THR A 51 7.71 -15.22 -11.07
C THR A 51 7.50 -16.59 -10.44
N ALA A 52 7.13 -16.67 -9.17
CA ALA A 52 6.77 -17.92 -8.51
C ALA A 52 5.48 -18.53 -9.09
N ALA A 53 4.54 -17.70 -9.55
CA ALA A 53 3.34 -18.17 -10.24
C ALA A 53 3.63 -18.79 -11.61
N ASP A 54 4.75 -18.41 -12.24
CA ASP A 54 5.20 -18.95 -13.54
C ASP A 54 6.06 -20.21 -13.42
N LEU A 55 6.40 -20.65 -12.19
CA LEU A 55 7.16 -21.88 -12.01
C LEU A 55 6.29 -23.10 -12.37
N PRO A 56 6.80 -24.03 -13.21
CA PRO A 56 6.10 -25.28 -13.47
C PRO A 56 5.90 -26.05 -12.17
N ALA A 57 4.74 -26.69 -12.04
CA ALA A 57 4.47 -27.56 -10.90
C ALA A 57 5.62 -28.58 -10.73
N PRO A 58 6.08 -28.84 -9.50
CA PRO A 58 7.13 -29.82 -9.28
C PRO A 58 6.70 -31.18 -9.85
N PRO A 59 7.62 -31.94 -10.47
CA PRO A 59 7.30 -33.23 -11.02
C PRO A 59 6.72 -34.13 -9.93
N ALA A 60 5.64 -34.85 -10.25
CA ALA A 60 5.08 -35.83 -9.33
C ALA A 60 6.17 -36.86 -8.98
N PRO A 61 6.36 -37.20 -7.68
CA PRO A 61 7.34 -38.21 -7.32
C PRO A 61 7.01 -39.54 -8.00
N PRO A 62 7.99 -40.25 -8.58
CA PRO A 62 7.74 -41.51 -9.28
C PRO A 62 7.21 -42.56 -8.30
N GLY A 63 6.04 -43.13 -8.60
CA GLY A 63 5.40 -44.15 -7.77
C GLY A 63 4.42 -43.63 -6.70
N ALA A 64 3.90 -42.42 -6.84
CA ALA A 64 2.87 -41.88 -5.95
C ALA A 64 1.52 -42.63 -6.06
N THR A 65 1.44 -43.86 -5.54
CA THR A 65 0.18 -44.37 -4.99
C THR A 65 -0.03 -43.61 -3.69
N GLY A 66 -0.85 -42.56 -3.73
CA GLY A 66 -1.13 -41.75 -2.55
C GLY A 66 -1.81 -42.60 -1.48
N GLU A 67 -1.07 -43.04 -0.47
CA GLU A 67 -1.66 -43.54 0.77
C GLU A 67 -1.96 -42.32 1.65
N ILE A 68 -3.23 -42.11 1.98
CA ILE A 68 -3.61 -41.07 2.92
C ILE A 68 -3.24 -41.56 4.32
N VAL A 69 -2.01 -41.26 4.75
CA VAL A 69 -1.49 -41.64 6.08
C VAL A 69 -2.22 -40.87 7.19
N ALA A 70 -2.61 -39.62 6.92
CA ALA A 70 -3.45 -38.82 7.80
C ALA A 70 -4.13 -37.70 7.01
N ARG A 71 -5.32 -37.29 7.47
CA ARG A 71 -5.90 -36.00 7.11
C ARG A 71 -5.49 -35.00 8.17
N ILE A 72 -4.77 -33.97 7.74
CA ILE A 72 -4.47 -32.82 8.59
C ILE A 72 -5.55 -31.79 8.26
N GLU A 73 -6.47 -31.56 9.20
CA GLU A 73 -7.35 -30.40 9.11
C GLU A 73 -6.47 -29.14 9.06
N PRO A 74 -6.72 -28.19 8.15
CA PRO A 74 -6.00 -26.93 8.14
C PRO A 74 -6.09 -26.32 9.53
N ALA A 75 -4.98 -26.34 10.27
CA ALA A 75 -4.89 -25.58 11.49
C ALA A 75 -5.09 -24.13 11.06
N GLU A 76 -6.13 -23.48 11.56
CA GLU A 76 -6.27 -22.04 11.39
C GLU A 76 -4.96 -21.45 11.93
N PRO A 77 -4.12 -20.86 11.06
CA PRO A 77 -2.84 -20.36 11.51
C PRO A 77 -3.16 -19.38 12.62
N ALA A 78 -2.65 -19.64 13.83
CA ALA A 78 -2.85 -18.76 14.96
C ALA A 78 -2.41 -17.38 14.50
N LYS A 79 -3.37 -16.49 14.25
CA LYS A 79 -3.07 -15.17 13.72
C LYS A 79 -2.22 -14.52 14.80
N PRO A 80 -0.91 -14.30 14.58
CA PRO A 80 -0.13 -13.60 15.58
C PRO A 80 -0.86 -12.28 15.82
N PRO A 81 -0.96 -11.82 17.08
CA PRO A 81 -1.56 -10.53 17.35
C PRO A 81 -0.87 -9.52 16.43
N LEU A 82 -1.67 -8.83 15.62
CA LEU A 82 -1.15 -7.81 14.75
C LEU A 82 -0.60 -6.72 15.66
N ALA A 83 0.71 -6.75 15.88
CA ALA A 83 1.41 -5.68 16.57
C ALA A 83 1.43 -4.50 15.60
N VAL A 84 0.33 -3.76 15.55
CA VAL A 84 0.33 -2.44 14.95
C VAL A 84 1.22 -1.60 15.85
N ARG A 85 2.50 -1.53 15.50
CA ARG A 85 3.31 -0.41 15.97
C ARG A 85 2.62 0.83 15.41
N ALA A 86 2.23 1.75 16.29
CA ALA A 86 1.78 3.05 15.84
C ALA A 86 2.82 3.56 14.84
N SER A 87 2.39 3.91 13.62
CA SER A 87 3.29 4.60 12.70
C SER A 87 3.86 5.80 13.44
N ALA A 88 5.17 6.00 13.30
CA ALA A 88 5.77 7.24 13.75
C ALA A 88 4.94 8.40 13.19
N PRO A 89 4.69 9.47 13.98
CA PRO A 89 3.98 10.63 13.48
C PRO A 89 4.67 11.10 12.19
N SER A 90 3.98 10.97 11.06
CA SER A 90 4.57 11.19 9.72
C SER A 90 4.73 12.66 9.37
N ARG A 91 4.51 13.58 10.33
CA ARG A 91 4.52 15.02 10.08
C ARG A 91 5.36 15.81 11.08
N ALA A 92 5.85 16.91 10.53
CA ALA A 92 6.95 17.78 10.95
C ALA A 92 8.33 17.15 10.76
N PRO A 93 9.17 17.68 9.83
CA PRO A 93 10.59 17.30 9.77
C PRO A 93 11.28 17.64 11.10
N PRO A 94 12.39 16.96 11.44
CA PRO A 94 13.17 17.31 12.62
C PRO A 94 13.57 18.79 12.56
N ARG A 95 13.47 19.48 13.70
CA ARG A 95 14.03 20.84 13.83
C ARG A 95 15.55 20.73 13.75
N ALA A 96 16.15 21.57 12.92
CA ALA A 96 17.60 21.72 12.82
C ALA A 96 18.21 22.17 14.17
#